data_AF-A0A3C0UT28-F1
#
_entry.id   AF-A0A3C0UT28-F1
#
_cell.length_a   1.000
_cell.length_b   1.000
_cell.length_c   1.000
_cell.angle_alpha   90.00
_cell.angle_beta   90.00
_cell.angle_gamma   90.00
#
_symmetry.space_group_name_H-M   'P 1'
#
loop_
_entity.id
_entity.type
_entity.pdbx_description
1 polymer ?
#
loop_
_entity_poly.entity_id
_entity_poly.type
_entity_poly.pdbx_seq_one_letter_code
_entity_poly.pdbx_strand_id
1 'polypeptide(L)'
;QLLTPSLTACIGDTFPTLKAAVVGLATVEWFSQQTGGTLLATGLNYKPTGTVTGSTVFYAQARSTDPSCPTAISTSRVPANINAQNCIDTIDLALKKSISTKIARIGDVLTYTVKVWNEWNKNATGVEVTDSIATTVQFISGSFVASRGSATISGNVIKWNIGNIAANGDTVTLRYQVKATQAGVHLNTAEISKTNEKDRDSTPGNGKGGEDDINQQCFTVPFELCAGQKLEVGVPANLTNVQWFKNGGTTAVATGNVVLFSEDGVYTFTATNQTCPSNGCCPVIIEPGTNCCPVEVCVPFTVRKVKK
;
A
#
# COMPACT_ATOMS: atom_id res chain seq x y z
N GLN A 1 26.75 15.78 -47.14
CA GLN A 1 25.64 16.12 -46.21
C GLN A 1 25.65 15.11 -45.07
N LEU A 2 25.54 15.55 -43.82
CA LEU A 2 25.44 14.69 -42.62
C LEU A 2 24.01 14.76 -42.09
N LEU A 3 23.40 13.61 -41.84
CA LEU A 3 22.07 13.47 -41.25
C LEU A 3 22.15 12.62 -39.99
N THR A 4 21.44 13.04 -38.95
CA THR A 4 21.33 12.33 -37.67
C THR A 4 19.86 12.14 -37.29
N PRO A 5 19.52 11.04 -36.60
CA PRO A 5 18.14 10.74 -36.24
C PRO A 5 17.70 11.52 -35.00
N SER A 6 16.40 11.67 -34.86
CA SER A 6 15.75 11.91 -33.56
C SER A 6 15.03 10.63 -33.15
N LEU A 7 15.42 10.06 -32.01
CA LEU A 7 14.86 8.80 -31.50
C LEU A 7 14.08 9.07 -30.21
N THR A 8 13.08 8.24 -29.93
CA THR A 8 12.39 8.23 -28.63
C THR A 8 12.82 7.00 -27.84
N ALA A 9 13.09 7.17 -26.54
CA ALA A 9 13.52 6.10 -25.66
C ALA A 9 12.87 6.19 -24.27
N CYS A 10 12.71 5.04 -23.62
CA CYS A 10 12.06 4.93 -22.32
C CYS A 10 13.00 5.31 -21.19
N ILE A 11 12.52 6.10 -20.23
CA ILE A 11 13.27 6.38 -19.00
C ILE A 11 13.56 5.06 -18.28
N GLY A 12 14.83 4.84 -17.91
CA GLY A 12 15.32 3.60 -17.28
C GLY A 12 15.96 2.61 -18.25
N ASP A 13 15.67 2.66 -19.54
CA ASP A 13 16.29 1.80 -20.55
C ASP A 13 17.70 2.25 -20.90
N THR A 14 18.53 1.34 -21.43
CA THR A 14 19.81 1.72 -22.02
C THR A 14 19.59 2.58 -23.27
N PHE A 15 20.47 3.56 -23.50
CA PHE A 15 20.36 4.41 -24.69
C PHE A 15 20.33 3.61 -26.00
N PRO A 16 19.47 3.99 -26.96
CA PRO A 16 19.49 3.43 -28.30
C PRO A 16 20.77 3.82 -29.06
N THR A 17 21.13 3.03 -30.07
CA THR A 17 22.25 3.38 -30.95
C THR A 17 21.82 4.47 -31.94
N LEU A 18 22.52 5.60 -31.89
CA LEU A 18 22.42 6.68 -32.87
C LEU A 18 23.19 6.27 -34.13
N LYS A 19 22.55 6.45 -35.30
CA LYS A 19 23.13 6.09 -36.60
C LYS A 19 23.16 7.31 -37.50
N ALA A 20 24.34 7.79 -37.85
CA ALA A 20 24.51 8.92 -38.76
C ALA A 20 24.62 8.44 -40.21
N ALA A 21 24.04 9.20 -41.14
CA ALA A 21 24.20 9.01 -42.57
C ALA A 21 25.04 10.13 -43.15
N VAL A 22 26.05 9.79 -43.93
CA VAL A 22 26.94 10.75 -44.60
C VAL A 22 27.04 10.43 -46.09
N VAL A 23 27.06 11.48 -46.92
CA VAL A 23 27.27 11.37 -48.37
C VAL A 23 28.75 11.60 -48.67
N GLY A 24 29.40 10.65 -49.35
CA GLY A 24 30.82 10.70 -49.75
C GLY A 24 31.76 9.90 -48.83
N LEU A 25 33.07 10.04 -49.04
CA LEU A 25 34.11 9.41 -48.23
C LEU A 25 34.33 10.19 -46.93
N ALA A 26 33.57 9.85 -45.88
CA ALA A 26 33.70 10.48 -44.58
C ALA A 26 33.38 9.52 -43.44
N THR A 27 33.96 9.80 -42.28
CA THR A 27 33.58 9.23 -40.98
C THR A 27 32.83 10.27 -40.16
N VAL A 28 32.29 9.86 -39.01
CA VAL A 28 31.55 10.72 -38.08
C VAL A 28 32.22 10.72 -36.71
N GLU A 29 32.38 11.89 -36.13
CA GLU A 29 32.84 12.11 -34.76
C GLU A 29 31.67 12.61 -33.91
N TRP A 30 31.43 11.96 -32.77
CA TRP A 30 30.31 12.24 -31.86
C TRP A 30 30.79 13.05 -30.65
N PHE A 31 30.06 14.08 -30.27
CA PHE A 31 30.42 15.02 -29.22
C PHE A 31 29.29 15.28 -28.23
N SER A 32 29.65 15.70 -27.02
CA SER A 32 28.71 16.04 -25.95
C SER A 32 28.04 17.41 -26.10
N GLN A 33 28.58 18.30 -26.95
CA GLN A 33 28.12 19.68 -27.10
C GLN A 33 28.18 20.13 -28.56
N GLN A 34 27.42 21.17 -28.91
CA GLN A 34 27.37 21.70 -30.29
C GLN A 34 28.70 22.33 -30.72
N THR A 35 29.36 23.04 -29.80
CA THR A 35 30.67 23.68 -29.97
C THR A 35 31.53 23.29 -28.77
N GLY A 36 32.79 22.90 -28.99
CA GLY A 36 33.67 22.38 -27.92
C GLY A 36 33.30 20.96 -27.47
N GLY A 37 33.34 20.68 -26.17
CA GLY A 37 32.96 19.39 -25.60
C GLY A 37 33.94 18.22 -25.83
N THR A 38 33.58 17.06 -25.28
CA THR A 38 34.40 15.84 -25.33
C THR A 38 34.04 15.00 -26.55
N LEU A 39 35.05 14.43 -27.23
CA LEU A 39 34.83 13.39 -28.24
C LEU A 39 34.37 12.11 -27.54
N LEU A 40 33.18 11.65 -27.90
CA LEU A 40 32.51 10.50 -27.28
C LEU A 40 32.77 9.20 -28.05
N ALA A 41 32.76 9.26 -29.38
CA ALA A 41 32.99 8.13 -30.26
C ALA A 41 33.33 8.57 -31.69
N THR A 42 33.95 7.67 -32.46
CA THR A 42 34.17 7.82 -33.90
C THR A 42 33.56 6.65 -34.65
N GLY A 43 32.86 6.93 -35.74
CA GLY A 43 32.17 5.96 -36.59
C GLY A 43 30.72 6.35 -36.89
N LEU A 44 30.11 5.68 -37.86
CA LEU A 44 28.72 5.96 -38.28
C LEU A 44 27.68 5.63 -37.19
N ASN A 45 28.05 4.83 -36.19
CA ASN A 45 27.18 4.43 -35.09
C ASN A 45 27.77 4.86 -33.76
N TYR A 46 26.92 5.35 -32.86
CA TYR A 46 27.30 5.67 -31.49
C TYR A 46 26.19 5.19 -30.54
N LYS A 47 26.57 4.39 -29.54
CA LYS A 47 25.68 3.97 -28.46
C LYS A 47 26.17 4.65 -27.17
N PRO A 48 25.46 5.67 -26.66
CA PRO A 48 25.78 6.25 -25.37
C PRO A 48 25.74 5.19 -24.26
N THR A 49 26.64 5.32 -23.28
CA THR A 49 26.64 4.46 -22.09
C THR A 49 25.62 4.92 -21.07
N GLY A 50 25.15 4.01 -20.21
CA GLY A 50 24.19 4.31 -19.16
C GLY A 50 22.74 4.19 -19.60
N THR A 51 21.83 4.76 -18.81
CA THR A 51 20.39 4.69 -19.01
C THR A 51 19.80 6.07 -19.27
N VAL A 52 18.65 6.10 -19.95
CA VAL A 52 17.90 7.32 -20.22
C VAL A 52 17.27 7.80 -18.91
N THR A 53 17.66 8.98 -18.43
CA THR A 53 17.03 9.64 -17.27
C THR A 53 16.24 10.89 -17.67
N GLY A 54 16.44 11.36 -18.90
CA GLY A 54 15.79 12.53 -19.49
C GLY A 54 16.21 12.73 -20.93
N SER A 55 15.54 13.65 -21.64
CA SER A 55 15.87 13.95 -23.04
C SER A 55 17.29 14.48 -23.14
N THR A 56 18.07 13.92 -24.07
CA THR A 56 19.49 14.20 -24.22
C THR A 56 19.82 14.48 -25.68
N VAL A 57 20.74 15.41 -25.93
CA VAL A 57 21.21 15.75 -27.28
C VAL A 57 22.70 15.44 -27.40
N PHE A 58 23.05 14.70 -28.45
CA PHE A 58 24.44 14.48 -28.87
C PHE A 58 24.68 15.20 -30.19
N TYR A 59 25.94 15.39 -30.57
CA TYR A 59 26.29 16.17 -31.76
C TYR A 59 27.24 15.40 -32.66
N ALA A 60 26.93 15.30 -33.94
CA ALA A 60 27.74 14.60 -34.93
C ALA A 60 28.46 15.59 -35.85
N GLN A 61 29.75 15.34 -36.12
CA GLN A 61 30.56 16.07 -37.08
C GLN A 61 31.08 15.11 -38.15
N ALA A 62 30.99 15.48 -39.43
CA ALA A 62 31.59 14.67 -40.49
C ALA A 62 33.07 15.05 -40.65
N ARG A 63 33.94 14.05 -40.80
CA ARG A 63 35.36 14.21 -41.13
C ARG A 63 35.66 13.44 -42.40
N SER A 64 36.29 14.10 -43.36
CA SER A 64 36.71 13.50 -44.62
C SER A 64 37.67 12.34 -44.39
N THR A 65 37.48 11.25 -45.14
CA THR A 65 38.44 10.14 -45.24
C THR A 65 39.07 10.07 -46.62
N ASP A 66 38.80 11.07 -47.48
CA ASP A 66 39.41 11.21 -48.78
C ASP A 66 40.90 11.60 -48.62
N PRO A 67 41.86 10.81 -49.17
CA PRO A 67 43.28 11.14 -49.12
C PRO A 67 43.63 12.49 -49.76
N SER A 68 42.83 12.97 -50.71
CA SER A 68 43.03 14.27 -51.35
C SER A 68 42.60 15.46 -50.48
N CYS A 69 41.79 15.21 -49.44
CA CYS A 69 41.33 16.23 -48.51
C CYS A 69 41.14 15.67 -47.09
N PRO A 70 42.21 15.20 -46.42
CA PRO A 70 42.10 14.42 -45.19
C PRO A 70 41.72 15.26 -43.96
N THR A 71 41.82 16.59 -44.06
CA THR A 71 41.56 17.52 -42.96
C THR A 71 40.18 18.17 -43.01
N ALA A 72 39.39 17.94 -44.07
CA ALA A 72 38.08 18.56 -44.20
C ALA A 72 37.09 18.03 -43.15
N ILE A 73 36.36 18.97 -42.55
CA ILE A 73 35.30 18.70 -41.56
C ILE A 73 34.04 19.47 -41.92
N SER A 74 32.87 18.99 -41.48
CA SER A 74 31.64 19.77 -41.61
C SER A 74 31.72 21.06 -40.79
N THR A 75 31.18 22.15 -41.36
CA THR A 75 31.21 23.52 -40.80
C THR A 75 30.42 23.66 -39.51
N SER A 76 29.45 22.78 -39.27
CA SER A 76 28.70 22.70 -38.03
C SER A 76 28.42 21.25 -37.65
N ARG A 77 28.15 21.04 -36.36
CA ARG A 77 27.70 19.74 -35.85
C ARG A 77 26.18 19.64 -35.97
N VAL A 78 25.71 18.46 -36.35
CA VAL A 78 24.28 18.17 -36.49
C VAL A 78 23.77 17.51 -35.20
N PRO A 79 22.66 17.98 -34.60
CA PRO A 79 22.13 17.40 -33.37
C PRO A 79 21.50 16.02 -33.63
N ALA A 80 21.77 15.08 -32.74
CA ALA A 80 21.14 13.78 -32.66
C ALA A 80 20.37 13.71 -31.34
N ASN A 81 19.04 13.78 -31.42
CA ASN A 81 18.19 13.91 -30.26
C ASN A 81 17.73 12.53 -29.78
N ILE A 82 17.78 12.32 -28.46
CA ILE A 82 17.09 11.23 -27.79
C ILE A 82 16.02 11.87 -26.90
N ASN A 83 14.77 11.74 -27.32
CA ASN A 83 13.62 12.21 -26.57
C ASN A 83 13.24 11.15 -25.54
N ALA A 84 13.34 11.48 -24.26
CA ALA A 84 12.93 10.58 -23.20
C ALA A 84 11.40 10.59 -23.05
N GLN A 85 10.81 9.42 -22.87
CA GLN A 85 9.41 9.27 -22.50
C GLN A 85 9.28 8.30 -21.34
N ASN A 86 8.22 8.45 -20.54
CA ASN A 86 7.89 7.45 -19.54
C ASN A 86 7.15 6.30 -20.24
N CYS A 87 7.80 5.15 -20.37
CA CYS A 87 7.20 3.94 -20.96
C CYS A 87 6.74 2.94 -19.90
N ILE A 88 6.74 3.30 -18.61
CA ILE A 88 6.19 2.40 -17.60
C ILE A 88 4.69 2.32 -17.87
N ASP A 89 4.28 1.13 -18.26
CA ASP A 89 2.92 0.79 -18.64
C ASP A 89 2.10 0.54 -17.36
N THR A 90 1.89 1.61 -16.57
CA THR A 90 1.28 1.53 -15.24
C THR A 90 -0.23 1.48 -15.30
N ILE A 91 -0.79 0.89 -14.25
CA ILE A 91 -2.18 1.03 -13.84
C ILE A 91 -2.23 1.89 -12.57
N ASP A 92 -3.43 2.16 -12.07
CA ASP A 92 -3.66 2.90 -10.84
C ASP A 92 -4.87 2.26 -10.15
N LEU A 93 -4.63 1.37 -9.18
CA LEU A 93 -5.69 0.67 -8.47
C LEU A 93 -5.77 1.13 -7.02
N ALA A 94 -6.99 1.49 -6.62
CA ALA A 94 -7.28 1.85 -5.24
C ALA A 94 -8.25 0.86 -4.59
N LEU A 95 -8.11 0.71 -3.27
CA LEU A 95 -8.89 -0.18 -2.42
C LEU A 95 -9.53 0.60 -1.28
N LYS A 96 -10.82 0.33 -1.04
CA LYS A 96 -11.54 0.79 0.15
C LYS A 96 -12.21 -0.36 0.85
N LYS A 97 -12.03 -0.40 2.16
CA LYS A 97 -12.72 -1.34 3.04
C LYS A 97 -13.70 -0.61 3.95
N SER A 98 -14.85 -1.22 4.21
CA SER A 98 -15.84 -0.76 5.19
C SER A 98 -16.41 -1.91 5.99
N ILE A 99 -17.01 -1.60 7.13
CA ILE A 99 -17.70 -2.54 8.01
C ILE A 99 -19.08 -2.00 8.39
N SER A 100 -20.07 -2.88 8.57
CA SER A 100 -21.46 -2.49 8.85
C SER A 100 -21.68 -1.76 10.18
N THR A 101 -20.86 -2.03 11.21
CA THR A 101 -20.90 -1.31 12.50
C THR A 101 -19.50 -1.25 13.11
N LYS A 102 -19.23 -0.19 13.88
CA LYS A 102 -17.99 0.02 14.64
C LYS A 102 -18.05 -0.49 16.08
N ILE A 103 -19.26 -0.73 16.59
CA ILE A 103 -19.48 -1.26 17.93
C ILE A 103 -20.43 -2.46 17.79
N ALA A 104 -20.06 -3.59 18.38
CA ALA A 104 -20.80 -4.83 18.31
C ALA A 104 -20.85 -5.54 19.68
N ARG A 105 -21.74 -6.52 19.80
CA ARG A 105 -21.86 -7.43 20.94
C ARG A 105 -21.34 -8.81 20.57
N ILE A 106 -20.94 -9.59 21.57
CA ILE A 106 -20.63 -11.01 21.36
C ILE A 106 -21.86 -11.69 20.78
N GLY A 107 -21.70 -12.38 19.66
CA GLY A 107 -22.78 -13.03 18.93
C GLY A 107 -23.23 -12.29 17.67
N ASP A 108 -22.97 -10.98 17.58
CA ASP A 108 -23.38 -10.17 16.42
C ASP A 108 -22.67 -10.63 15.14
N VAL A 109 -23.38 -10.53 14.02
CA VAL A 109 -22.83 -10.78 12.69
C VAL A 109 -22.58 -9.44 12.00
N LEU A 110 -21.33 -9.20 11.62
CA LEU A 110 -20.88 -7.99 10.93
C LEU A 110 -20.57 -8.31 9.48
N THR A 111 -20.87 -7.37 8.59
CA THR A 111 -20.54 -7.49 7.16
C THR A 111 -19.38 -6.56 6.82
N TYR A 112 -18.31 -7.13 6.28
CA TYR A 112 -17.25 -6.38 5.61
C TYR A 112 -17.58 -6.19 4.15
N THR A 113 -17.23 -5.02 3.60
CA THR A 113 -17.26 -4.73 2.17
C THR A 113 -15.88 -4.24 1.75
N VAL A 114 -15.28 -4.90 0.76
CA VAL A 114 -14.05 -4.48 0.09
C VAL A 114 -14.42 -4.02 -1.31
N LYS A 115 -13.96 -2.84 -1.71
CA LYS A 115 -14.16 -2.22 -3.02
C LYS A 115 -12.78 -1.99 -3.64
N VAL A 116 -12.60 -2.39 -4.89
CA VAL A 116 -11.39 -2.11 -5.68
C VAL A 116 -11.82 -1.45 -6.98
N TRP A 117 -11.11 -0.41 -7.41
CA TRP A 117 -11.39 0.25 -8.67
C TRP A 117 -10.11 0.73 -9.34
N ASN A 118 -10.19 0.97 -10.64
CA ASN A 118 -9.08 1.44 -11.46
C ASN A 118 -9.23 2.91 -11.80
N GLU A 119 -8.31 3.74 -11.34
CA GLU A 119 -8.30 5.20 -11.54
C GLU A 119 -7.64 5.61 -12.87
N TRP A 120 -7.01 4.66 -13.58
CA TRP A 120 -6.29 4.96 -14.81
C TRP A 120 -7.00 4.55 -16.08
N ASN A 121 -6.48 5.04 -17.21
CA ASN A 121 -7.00 4.77 -18.55
C ASN A 121 -6.50 3.45 -19.16
N LYS A 122 -5.93 2.57 -18.34
CA LYS A 122 -5.40 1.28 -18.76
C LYS A 122 -6.00 0.13 -17.94
N ASN A 123 -6.28 -0.99 -18.58
CA ASN A 123 -6.79 -2.19 -17.92
C ASN A 123 -5.72 -2.82 -16.99
N ALA A 124 -6.16 -3.26 -15.82
CA ALA A 124 -5.38 -4.03 -14.86
C ALA A 124 -5.71 -5.52 -14.97
N THR A 125 -4.70 -6.38 -15.01
CA THR A 125 -4.86 -7.83 -15.17
C THR A 125 -4.22 -8.61 -14.02
N GLY A 126 -4.73 -9.82 -13.78
CA GLY A 126 -4.21 -10.69 -12.72
C GLY A 126 -4.40 -10.15 -11.31
N VAL A 127 -5.41 -9.29 -11.11
CA VAL A 127 -5.66 -8.61 -9.84
C VAL A 127 -6.12 -9.62 -8.77
N GLU A 128 -5.42 -9.60 -7.64
CA GLU A 128 -5.74 -10.37 -6.43
C GLU A 128 -5.77 -9.42 -5.21
N VAL A 129 -6.67 -9.70 -4.27
CA VAL A 129 -6.71 -9.04 -2.95
C VAL A 129 -6.51 -10.09 -1.87
N THR A 130 -5.67 -9.78 -0.89
CA THR A 130 -5.61 -10.50 0.38
C THR A 130 -6.27 -9.71 1.49
N ASP A 131 -6.97 -10.40 2.37
CA ASP A 131 -7.69 -9.80 3.48
C ASP A 131 -7.52 -10.65 4.75
N SER A 132 -6.90 -10.06 5.77
CA SER A 132 -6.57 -10.73 7.04
C SER A 132 -7.61 -10.44 8.10
N ILE A 133 -8.34 -11.48 8.51
CA ILE A 133 -9.37 -11.44 9.55
C ILE A 133 -8.72 -11.66 10.92
N ALA A 134 -9.14 -10.89 11.93
CA ALA A 134 -8.72 -11.11 13.31
C ALA A 134 -9.01 -12.55 13.79
N THR A 135 -8.11 -13.15 14.57
CA THR A 135 -8.30 -14.49 15.14
C THR A 135 -9.37 -14.56 16.22
N THR A 136 -9.81 -13.40 16.70
CA THR A 136 -10.79 -13.18 17.77
C THR A 136 -12.24 -13.07 17.26
N VAL A 137 -12.45 -13.26 15.95
CA VAL A 137 -13.76 -13.33 15.30
C VAL A 137 -13.88 -14.62 14.50
N GLN A 138 -15.12 -15.05 14.24
CA GLN A 138 -15.39 -16.25 13.46
C GLN A 138 -15.90 -15.88 12.06
N PHE A 139 -15.22 -16.33 11.00
CA PHE A 139 -15.72 -16.20 9.64
C PHE A 139 -17.01 -17.02 9.42
N ILE A 140 -17.99 -16.46 8.71
CA ILE A 140 -19.23 -17.15 8.35
C ILE A 140 -19.06 -17.82 6.99
N SER A 141 -18.93 -19.16 7.00
CA SER A 141 -18.78 -19.95 5.77
C SER A 141 -19.96 -19.74 4.82
N GLY A 142 -19.67 -19.63 3.52
CA GLY A 142 -20.67 -19.38 2.49
C GLY A 142 -21.18 -17.93 2.40
N SER A 143 -20.63 -17.00 3.19
CA SER A 143 -21.05 -15.59 3.19
C SER A 143 -20.46 -14.72 2.08
N PHE A 144 -19.57 -15.27 1.24
CA PHE A 144 -18.94 -14.51 0.16
C PHE A 144 -19.95 -14.08 -0.90
N VAL A 145 -19.96 -12.79 -1.20
CA VAL A 145 -20.68 -12.20 -2.33
C VAL A 145 -19.71 -11.32 -3.11
N ALA A 146 -19.14 -11.86 -4.18
CA ALA A 146 -18.22 -11.17 -5.07
C ALA A 146 -18.95 -10.68 -6.33
N SER A 147 -18.73 -9.43 -6.74
CA SER A 147 -19.27 -8.92 -8.01
C SER A 147 -18.50 -9.45 -9.23
N ARG A 148 -17.27 -9.92 -9.01
CA ARG A 148 -16.38 -10.49 -10.04
C ARG A 148 -15.39 -11.46 -9.41
N GLY A 149 -15.06 -12.51 -10.16
CA GLY A 149 -14.09 -13.51 -9.73
C GLY A 149 -14.60 -14.35 -8.56
N SER A 150 -13.68 -14.89 -7.76
CA SER A 150 -14.01 -15.79 -6.66
C SER A 150 -13.13 -15.54 -5.44
N ALA A 151 -13.70 -15.67 -4.25
CA ALA A 151 -12.98 -15.58 -2.99
C ALA A 151 -12.90 -16.94 -2.29
N THR A 152 -11.78 -17.18 -1.62
CA THR A 152 -11.51 -18.36 -0.81
C THR A 152 -10.90 -17.94 0.52
N ILE A 153 -11.07 -18.73 1.57
CA ILE A 153 -10.43 -18.50 2.86
C ILE A 153 -9.52 -19.67 3.23
N SER A 154 -8.32 -19.38 3.72
CA SER A 154 -7.39 -20.35 4.28
C SER A 154 -6.89 -19.85 5.63
N GLY A 155 -7.24 -20.56 6.71
CA GLY A 155 -7.07 -20.04 8.07
C GLY A 155 -7.86 -18.74 8.25
N ASN A 156 -7.16 -17.65 8.52
CA ASN A 156 -7.74 -16.32 8.74
C ASN A 156 -7.49 -15.35 7.58
N VAL A 157 -6.97 -15.85 6.45
CA VAL A 157 -6.67 -15.03 5.28
C VAL A 157 -7.65 -15.37 4.17
N ILE A 158 -8.41 -14.35 3.75
CA ILE A 158 -9.22 -14.39 2.54
C ILE A 158 -8.31 -14.00 1.37
N LYS A 159 -8.43 -14.76 0.29
CA LYS A 159 -7.86 -14.46 -1.02
C LYS A 159 -9.00 -14.26 -2.01
N TRP A 160 -9.06 -13.10 -2.65
CA TRP A 160 -10.04 -12.77 -3.67
C TRP A 160 -9.34 -12.60 -5.02
N ASN A 161 -9.57 -13.58 -5.90
CA ASN A 161 -9.07 -13.55 -7.27
C ASN A 161 -10.08 -12.79 -8.13
N ILE A 162 -9.76 -11.56 -8.54
CA ILE A 162 -10.64 -10.68 -9.33
C ILE A 162 -10.45 -10.94 -10.82
N GLY A 163 -9.21 -11.10 -11.28
CA GLY A 163 -8.87 -11.21 -12.69
C GLY A 163 -8.61 -9.85 -13.32
N ASN A 164 -9.46 -9.41 -14.25
CA ASN A 164 -9.31 -8.13 -14.94
C ASN A 164 -10.19 -7.04 -14.32
N ILE A 165 -9.65 -5.83 -14.18
CA ILE A 165 -10.39 -4.59 -13.89
C ILE A 165 -10.14 -3.64 -15.05
N ALA A 166 -11.21 -3.27 -15.76
CA ALA A 166 -11.09 -2.39 -16.92
C ALA A 166 -10.63 -0.99 -16.51
N ALA A 167 -10.15 -0.23 -17.48
CA ALA A 167 -9.79 1.17 -17.32
C ALA A 167 -10.98 2.06 -16.91
N ASN A 168 -10.68 3.31 -16.54
CA ASN A 168 -11.62 4.43 -16.42
C ASN A 168 -12.71 4.24 -15.36
N GLY A 169 -12.34 3.75 -14.18
CA GLY A 169 -13.24 3.69 -13.01
C GLY A 169 -14.02 2.40 -12.85
N ASP A 170 -13.74 1.34 -13.64
CA ASP A 170 -14.34 0.03 -13.40
C ASP A 170 -14.08 -0.41 -11.95
N THR A 171 -15.15 -0.91 -11.32
CA THR A 171 -15.22 -1.11 -9.88
C THR A 171 -15.76 -2.50 -9.60
N VAL A 172 -15.11 -3.19 -8.67
CA VAL A 172 -15.54 -4.50 -8.17
C VAL A 172 -15.65 -4.48 -6.65
N THR A 173 -16.50 -5.36 -6.12
CA THR A 173 -16.73 -5.48 -4.68
C THR A 173 -16.74 -6.92 -4.21
N LEU A 174 -16.24 -7.14 -3.00
CA LEU A 174 -16.42 -8.35 -2.22
C LEU A 174 -17.12 -8.02 -0.91
N ARG A 175 -18.19 -8.75 -0.59
CA ARG A 175 -18.79 -8.76 0.75
C ARG A 175 -18.60 -10.11 1.41
N TYR A 176 -18.41 -10.10 2.72
CA TYR A 176 -18.36 -11.31 3.54
C TYR A 176 -18.74 -10.98 4.99
N GLN A 177 -19.09 -12.02 5.75
CA GLN A 177 -19.57 -11.87 7.13
C GLN A 177 -18.64 -12.53 8.14
N VAL A 178 -18.54 -11.91 9.32
CA VAL A 178 -17.88 -12.45 10.51
C VAL A 178 -18.82 -12.35 11.70
N LYS A 179 -18.68 -13.24 12.67
CA LYS A 179 -19.35 -13.21 13.95
C LYS A 179 -18.37 -12.80 15.05
N ALA A 180 -18.76 -11.82 15.85
CA ALA A 180 -18.00 -11.41 17.02
C ALA A 180 -18.06 -12.49 18.10
N THR A 181 -16.92 -13.03 18.53
CA THR A 181 -16.85 -14.12 19.52
C THR A 181 -16.15 -13.73 20.82
N GLN A 182 -15.48 -12.57 20.85
CA GLN A 182 -14.71 -12.12 22.01
C GLN A 182 -14.78 -10.60 22.17
N ALA A 183 -14.70 -10.12 23.42
CA ALA A 183 -14.46 -8.71 23.74
C ALA A 183 -13.09 -8.25 23.21
N GLY A 184 -12.98 -6.98 22.83
CA GLY A 184 -11.74 -6.39 22.31
C GLY A 184 -11.94 -5.51 21.09
N VAL A 185 -10.82 -4.93 20.65
CA VAL A 185 -10.71 -4.21 19.39
C VAL A 185 -10.24 -5.19 18.33
N HIS A 186 -11.04 -5.37 17.28
CA HIS A 186 -10.80 -6.33 16.21
C HIS A 186 -10.39 -5.57 14.96
N LEU A 187 -9.15 -5.77 14.49
CA LEU A 187 -8.63 -5.14 13.28
C LEU A 187 -8.68 -6.12 12.10
N ASN A 188 -9.03 -5.60 10.93
CA ASN A 188 -8.99 -6.33 9.68
C ASN A 188 -8.34 -5.45 8.61
N THR A 189 -7.39 -6.02 7.86
CA THR A 189 -6.64 -5.34 6.79
C THR A 189 -6.90 -6.02 5.46
N ALA A 190 -7.28 -5.26 4.43
CA ALA A 190 -7.35 -5.72 3.05
C ALA A 190 -6.32 -4.97 2.21
N GLU A 191 -5.71 -5.66 1.26
CA GLU A 191 -4.64 -5.15 0.40
C GLU A 191 -4.75 -5.78 -0.99
N ILE A 192 -4.56 -4.99 -2.04
CA ILE A 192 -4.30 -5.54 -3.38
C ILE A 192 -2.95 -6.24 -3.32
N SER A 193 -2.96 -7.57 -3.34
CA SER A 193 -1.77 -8.38 -3.11
C SER A 193 -0.96 -8.61 -4.38
N LYS A 194 -1.59 -8.46 -5.55
CA LYS A 194 -0.99 -8.79 -6.83
C LYS A 194 -1.69 -8.11 -7.99
N THR A 195 -0.88 -7.67 -8.95
CA THR A 195 -1.25 -7.25 -10.31
C THR A 195 -0.16 -7.72 -11.27
N ASN A 196 -0.43 -7.76 -12.58
CA ASN A 196 0.62 -8.03 -13.58
C ASN A 196 1.35 -6.74 -13.99
N GLU A 197 0.63 -5.62 -14.04
CA GLU A 197 1.16 -4.29 -14.32
C GLU A 197 1.66 -3.62 -13.02
N LYS A 198 2.58 -2.67 -13.15
CA LYS A 198 2.99 -1.84 -12.00
C LYS A 198 1.88 -0.85 -11.66
N ASP A 199 1.57 -0.75 -10.38
CA ASP A 199 0.80 0.38 -9.86
C ASP A 199 1.68 1.63 -9.80
N ARG A 200 1.07 2.81 -10.01
CA ARG A 200 1.78 4.07 -10.24
C ARG A 200 2.32 4.67 -8.95
N ASP A 201 1.57 4.58 -7.86
CA ASP A 201 1.89 5.23 -6.58
C ASP A 201 1.82 4.30 -5.36
N SER A 202 1.42 3.05 -5.55
CA SER A 202 1.46 1.97 -4.56
C SER A 202 2.32 0.77 -5.02
N THR A 203 2.55 -0.19 -4.12
CA THR A 203 3.22 -1.45 -4.49
C THR A 203 2.44 -2.64 -3.91
N PRO A 204 1.65 -3.35 -4.75
CA PRO A 204 0.83 -4.46 -4.32
C PRO A 204 1.59 -5.52 -3.50
N GLY A 205 1.04 -5.87 -2.34
CA GLY A 205 1.55 -6.93 -1.46
C GLY A 205 2.75 -6.55 -0.59
N ASN A 206 3.02 -5.27 -0.38
CA ASN A 206 4.12 -4.78 0.47
C ASN A 206 3.70 -4.49 1.94
N GLY A 207 2.41 -4.51 2.25
CA GLY A 207 1.86 -4.23 3.57
C GLY A 207 2.07 -2.79 4.08
N LYS A 208 2.38 -1.84 3.20
CA LYS A 208 2.76 -0.48 3.58
C LYS A 208 1.53 0.40 3.78
N GLY A 209 1.17 0.63 5.04
CA GLY A 209 0.06 1.53 5.38
C GLY A 209 0.24 2.95 4.83
N GLY A 210 -0.87 3.56 4.41
CA GLY A 210 -0.90 4.89 3.82
C GLY A 210 -0.90 4.90 2.28
N GLU A 211 -0.61 3.77 1.65
CA GLU A 211 -0.88 3.53 0.23
C GLU A 211 -2.40 3.32 0.03
N ASP A 212 -2.86 3.53 -1.20
CA ASP A 212 -4.27 3.49 -1.58
C ASP A 212 -4.76 2.09 -1.97
N ASP A 213 -3.84 1.15 -2.20
CA ASP A 213 -4.08 -0.27 -2.43
C ASP A 213 -4.33 -1.07 -1.13
N ILE A 214 -4.16 -0.45 0.04
CA ILE A 214 -4.36 -1.06 1.36
C ILE A 214 -5.37 -0.27 2.21
N ASN A 215 -6.31 -0.98 2.84
CA ASN A 215 -7.22 -0.36 3.77
C ASN A 215 -7.53 -1.22 4.99
N GLN A 216 -7.58 -0.54 6.14
CA GLN A 216 -7.85 -1.17 7.44
C GLN A 216 -9.20 -0.73 7.98
N GLN A 217 -9.93 -1.66 8.58
CA GLN A 217 -11.14 -1.40 9.33
C GLN A 217 -11.13 -2.19 10.62
N CYS A 218 -11.65 -1.58 11.67
CA CYS A 218 -11.86 -2.23 12.95
C CYS A 218 -13.30 -2.07 13.43
N PHE A 219 -13.63 -2.84 14.46
CA PHE A 219 -14.76 -2.63 15.35
C PHE A 219 -14.39 -3.01 16.78
N THR A 220 -15.19 -2.58 17.74
CA THR A 220 -15.01 -2.87 19.16
C THR A 220 -16.16 -3.70 19.70
N VAL A 221 -15.83 -4.73 20.46
CA VAL A 221 -16.74 -5.44 21.36
C VAL A 221 -16.37 -5.04 22.79
N PRO A 222 -17.29 -4.43 23.57
CA PRO A 222 -16.99 -3.96 24.92
C PRO A 222 -16.46 -5.06 25.85
N PHE A 223 -15.56 -4.68 26.76
CA PHE A 223 -15.18 -5.49 27.91
C PHE A 223 -16.14 -5.24 29.06
N GLU A 224 -16.65 -6.31 29.67
CA GLU A 224 -17.42 -6.23 30.91
C GLU A 224 -16.48 -6.43 32.10
N LEU A 225 -16.41 -5.44 33.00
CA LEU A 225 -15.58 -5.51 34.21
C LEU A 225 -16.43 -5.48 35.48
N CYS A 226 -16.11 -6.36 36.41
CA CYS A 226 -16.65 -6.37 37.75
C CYS A 226 -15.82 -5.52 38.72
N ALA A 227 -16.42 -5.15 39.85
CA ALA A 227 -15.74 -4.37 40.89
C ALA A 227 -14.42 -5.03 41.32
N GLY A 228 -13.34 -4.26 41.30
CA GLY A 228 -12.00 -4.71 41.65
C GLY A 228 -11.20 -5.34 40.50
N GLN A 229 -11.82 -5.61 39.34
CA GLN A 229 -11.10 -6.05 38.15
C GLN A 229 -10.42 -4.89 37.43
N LYS A 230 -9.38 -5.21 36.66
CA LYS A 230 -8.65 -4.28 35.81
C LYS A 230 -8.47 -4.90 34.42
N LEU A 231 -8.60 -4.08 33.39
CA LEU A 231 -8.28 -4.43 32.01
C LEU A 231 -6.89 -3.88 31.68
N GLU A 232 -5.97 -4.76 31.30
CA GLU A 232 -4.71 -4.36 30.70
C GLU A 232 -4.90 -4.07 29.20
N VAL A 233 -4.50 -2.89 28.77
CA VAL A 233 -4.59 -2.45 27.38
C VAL A 233 -3.20 -2.03 26.92
N GLY A 234 -2.79 -2.56 25.76
CA GLY A 234 -1.50 -2.27 25.15
C GLY A 234 -1.61 -1.73 23.72
N VAL A 235 -0.64 -0.91 23.33
CA VAL A 235 -0.38 -0.51 21.93
C VAL A 235 1.02 -0.98 21.52
N PRO A 236 1.33 -1.06 20.20
CA PRO A 236 2.65 -1.50 19.74
C PRO A 236 3.82 -0.75 20.40
N ALA A 237 4.87 -1.49 20.75
CA ALA A 237 6.02 -0.95 21.49
C ALA A 237 6.84 0.08 20.71
N ASN A 238 6.72 0.12 19.38
CA ASN A 238 7.40 1.09 18.52
C ASN A 238 6.77 2.49 18.54
N LEU A 239 5.58 2.64 19.14
CA LEU A 239 4.92 3.94 19.31
C LEU A 239 5.50 4.68 20.51
N THR A 240 5.74 5.97 20.34
CA THR A 240 6.22 6.87 21.41
C THR A 240 5.16 7.93 21.74
N ASN A 241 5.33 8.64 22.86
CA ASN A 241 4.40 9.68 23.32
C ASN A 241 2.94 9.21 23.42
N VAL A 242 2.72 7.97 23.88
CA VAL A 242 1.38 7.39 24.00
C VAL A 242 0.61 8.08 25.13
N GLN A 243 -0.49 8.72 24.78
CA GLN A 243 -1.41 9.38 25.72
C GLN A 243 -2.81 8.79 25.57
N TRP A 244 -3.43 8.42 26.69
CA TRP A 244 -4.76 7.82 26.73
C TRP A 244 -5.79 8.84 27.20
N PHE A 245 -6.96 8.84 26.56
CA PHE A 245 -8.07 9.73 26.84
C PHE A 245 -9.33 8.93 27.14
N LYS A 246 -10.21 9.49 27.97
CA LYS A 246 -11.48 8.86 28.36
C LYS A 246 -12.65 9.73 27.92
N ASN A 247 -13.68 9.10 27.35
CA ASN A 247 -14.97 9.72 26.98
C ASN A 247 -14.83 10.98 26.12
N GLY A 248 -13.84 11.01 25.22
CA GLY A 248 -13.60 12.16 24.32
C GLY A 248 -13.00 13.40 25.00
N GLY A 249 -12.56 13.29 26.26
CA GLY A 249 -11.87 14.37 26.96
C GLY A 249 -10.52 14.72 26.33
N THR A 250 -10.06 15.95 26.53
CA THR A 250 -8.77 16.46 26.02
C THR A 250 -7.61 16.28 26.99
N THR A 251 -7.89 15.86 28.22
CA THR A 251 -6.87 15.61 29.25
C THR A 251 -6.54 14.13 29.28
N ALA A 252 -5.25 13.80 29.20
CA ALA A 252 -4.81 12.42 29.26
C ALA A 252 -5.11 11.83 30.65
N VAL A 253 -5.78 10.67 30.68
CA VAL A 253 -6.06 9.90 31.91
C VAL A 253 -4.95 8.91 32.26
N ALA A 254 -4.11 8.56 31.28
CA ALA A 254 -2.93 7.72 31.46
C ALA A 254 -1.91 7.97 30.33
N THR A 255 -0.68 7.50 30.52
CA THR A 255 0.39 7.54 29.52
C THR A 255 1.14 6.22 29.48
N GLY A 256 1.80 5.94 28.35
CA GLY A 256 2.59 4.72 28.16
C GLY A 256 1.92 3.68 27.27
N ASN A 257 2.74 2.75 26.77
CA ASN A 257 2.31 1.72 25.81
C ASN A 257 1.40 0.65 26.43
N VAL A 258 1.43 0.48 27.76
CA VAL A 258 0.58 -0.47 28.52
C VAL A 258 -0.05 0.24 29.70
N VAL A 259 -1.37 0.13 29.87
CA VAL A 259 -2.14 0.78 30.95
C VAL A 259 -3.17 -0.21 31.52
N LEU A 260 -3.42 -0.09 32.83
CA LEU A 260 -4.49 -0.81 33.53
C LEU A 260 -5.70 0.11 33.76
N PHE A 261 -6.82 -0.15 33.11
CA PHE A 261 -8.08 0.55 33.34
C PHE A 261 -9.00 -0.24 34.27
N SER A 262 -9.67 0.45 35.18
CA SER A 262 -10.64 -0.14 36.12
C SER A 262 -12.01 0.53 36.10
N GLU A 263 -12.16 1.61 35.35
CA GLU A 263 -13.41 2.36 35.26
C GLU A 263 -14.09 2.07 33.93
N ASP A 264 -15.41 2.14 33.93
CA ASP A 264 -16.22 2.12 32.72
C ASP A 264 -15.96 3.38 31.88
N GLY A 265 -16.06 3.22 30.56
CA GLY A 265 -15.91 4.34 29.62
C GLY A 265 -15.33 3.93 28.28
N VAL A 266 -15.18 4.95 27.43
CA VAL A 266 -14.62 4.85 26.09
C VAL A 266 -13.20 5.41 26.11
N TYR A 267 -12.22 4.56 25.86
CA TYR A 267 -10.81 4.89 25.90
C TYR A 267 -10.23 4.98 24.49
N THR A 268 -9.54 6.07 24.20
CA THR A 268 -8.79 6.29 22.96
C THR A 268 -7.34 6.64 23.30
N PHE A 269 -6.46 6.58 22.31
CA PHE A 269 -5.08 7.02 22.48
C PHE A 269 -4.60 7.84 21.28
N THR A 270 -3.63 8.70 21.54
CA THR A 270 -2.78 9.32 20.53
C THR A 270 -1.34 8.88 20.78
N ALA A 271 -0.54 8.82 19.71
CA ALA A 271 0.87 8.46 19.77
C ALA A 271 1.66 9.13 18.63
N THR A 272 2.98 9.00 18.63
CA THR A 272 3.87 9.39 17.54
C THR A 272 4.53 8.14 16.95
N ASN A 273 4.55 8.03 15.62
CA ASN A 273 5.31 6.99 14.92
C ASN A 273 6.40 7.63 14.04
N GLN A 274 7.50 8.03 14.65
CA GLN A 274 8.74 8.60 14.07
C GLN A 274 8.61 9.85 13.16
N THR A 275 7.48 10.09 12.49
CA THR A 275 7.26 11.22 11.56
C THR A 275 5.83 11.77 11.59
N CYS A 276 4.81 11.04 12.06
CA CYS A 276 3.41 11.51 12.10
C CYS A 276 2.65 11.13 13.39
N PRO A 277 1.70 11.95 13.86
CA PRO A 277 0.74 11.57 14.89
C PRO A 277 -0.11 10.37 14.44
N SER A 278 -0.33 9.40 15.32
CA SER A 278 -1.12 8.19 15.08
C SER A 278 -2.23 8.09 16.13
N ASN A 279 -3.44 7.78 15.69
CA ASN A 279 -4.60 7.54 16.57
C ASN A 279 -5.08 6.09 16.42
N GLY A 280 -5.64 5.53 17.47
CA GLY A 280 -6.27 4.20 17.40
C GLY A 280 -7.43 4.17 16.40
N CYS A 281 -7.53 3.09 15.62
CA CYS A 281 -8.59 2.95 14.60
C CYS A 281 -10.00 2.82 15.22
N CYS A 282 -10.10 2.23 16.42
CA CYS A 282 -11.33 2.07 17.19
C CYS A 282 -11.03 2.24 18.68
N PRO A 283 -11.99 2.73 19.49
CA PRO A 283 -11.79 2.88 20.92
C PRO A 283 -11.82 1.54 21.65
N VAL A 284 -11.20 1.47 22.82
CA VAL A 284 -11.46 0.41 23.81
C VAL A 284 -12.68 0.83 24.63
N ILE A 285 -13.66 -0.06 24.79
CA ILE A 285 -14.88 0.23 25.53
C ILE A 285 -14.96 -0.72 26.72
N ILE A 286 -15.15 -0.14 27.92
CA ILE A 286 -15.36 -0.86 29.17
C ILE A 286 -16.77 -0.54 29.66
N GLU A 287 -17.52 -1.57 29.99
CA GLU A 287 -18.87 -1.49 30.54
C GLU A 287 -18.96 -2.21 31.90
N PRO A 288 -19.93 -1.84 32.75
CA PRO A 288 -20.17 -2.56 34.01
C PRO A 288 -20.54 -4.02 33.75
N GLY A 289 -19.86 -4.94 34.43
CA GLY A 289 -20.19 -6.36 34.37
C GLY A 289 -21.57 -6.64 34.97
N THR A 290 -22.40 -7.39 34.24
CA THR A 290 -23.77 -7.70 34.67
C THR A 290 -23.86 -9.00 35.47
N ASN A 291 -22.91 -9.92 35.30
CA ASN A 291 -22.84 -11.22 35.99
C ASN A 291 -21.65 -11.30 36.97
N CYS A 292 -21.55 -10.31 37.85
CA CYS A 292 -20.47 -10.22 38.84
C CYS A 292 -20.66 -11.14 40.05
N CYS A 293 -21.12 -12.38 39.83
CA CYS A 293 -21.10 -13.38 40.88
C CYS A 293 -19.65 -13.62 41.31
N PRO A 294 -19.29 -13.42 42.59
CA PRO A 294 -17.99 -13.86 43.07
C PRO A 294 -17.89 -15.37 42.84
N VAL A 295 -16.76 -15.82 42.27
CA VAL A 295 -16.41 -17.24 42.19
C VAL A 295 -16.66 -17.89 43.55
N GLU A 296 -17.58 -18.84 43.58
CA GLU A 296 -17.98 -19.69 44.71
C GLU A 296 -17.55 -19.20 46.11
N VAL A 297 -18.35 -18.32 46.71
CA VAL A 297 -18.35 -18.24 48.18
C VAL A 297 -19.00 -19.54 48.67
N CYS A 298 -18.17 -20.53 49.03
CA CYS A 298 -18.64 -21.65 49.86
C CYS A 298 -19.07 -21.06 51.20
N VAL A 299 -20.38 -20.83 51.38
CA VAL A 299 -20.93 -20.35 52.65
C VAL A 299 -21.10 -21.58 53.55
N PRO A 300 -20.33 -21.72 54.65
CA PRO A 300 -20.54 -22.83 55.57
C PRO A 300 -21.91 -22.68 56.24
N PHE A 301 -22.79 -23.67 56.10
CA PHE A 301 -24.02 -23.77 56.86
C PHE A 301 -23.82 -24.66 58.08
N THR A 302 -24.40 -24.28 59.23
CA THR A 302 -24.39 -25.12 60.44
C THR A 302 -25.73 -25.83 60.58
N VAL A 303 -25.74 -27.16 60.49
CA VAL A 303 -26.93 -27.98 60.80
C VAL A 303 -26.89 -28.34 62.28
N ARG A 304 -27.87 -27.88 63.07
CA ARG A 304 -28.13 -28.40 64.43
C ARG A 304 -29.43 -29.19 64.44
N LYS A 305 -29.33 -30.45 64.88
CA LYS A 305 -30.51 -31.25 65.24
C LYS A 305 -30.96 -30.85 66.65
N VAL A 306 -32.11 -30.19 66.74
CA VAL A 306 -32.78 -29.91 68.01
C VAL A 306 -33.85 -30.98 68.27
N LYS A 307 -33.86 -31.51 69.50
CA LYS A 307 -34.91 -32.41 69.99
C LYS A 307 -36.15 -31.55 70.27
N LYS A 308 -37.36 -32.05 69.94
CA LYS A 308 -38.58 -31.51 70.54
C LYS A 308 -38.56 -31.73 72.05
#